data_AF-A0A1W9TBP6-F1
#
_entry.id   AF-A0A1W9TBP6-F1
#
_cell.length_a   1.000
_cell.length_b   1.000
_cell.length_c   1.000
_cell.angle_alpha   90.00
_cell.angle_beta   90.00
_cell.angle_gamma   90.00
#
_symmetry.space_group_name_H-M   'P 1'
#
loop_
_entity.id
_entity.type
_entity.pdbx_description
1 polymer ?
#
loop_
_entity_poly.entity_id
_entity_poly.type
_entity_poly.pdbx_seq_one_letter_code
_entity_poly.pdbx_strand_id
1 'polypeptide(L)'
;MKRIVNKKIKNIKNDEVKKETIARLTKEFKLIEQKNFSGFIYVIYDLINYMKKEKILYNNRGSAGSSLVLYLLDIVLLNPLKYDFYFERFINEFRNELPDIDLDVQEDKIEQVLNYLVDKYSSNNIGKIITYSNFQFKSLTRRVLSSLGVENTKITQITSKMINKYNNKVLTYDLLTKIINNQNEYDLTDEEFIKYKDFYDYINNLFKYYPKLYSSLNLIGNIYQQSKHSSGIIICNRNINATFPVLKKDGILNIQFDKKDIENINIIKLDLLNSVILKIISKTMKKAELPYEWFYSKKLNDPLVYKEFSKGNTQCVFQFSSNTGKKVLKGSIL
;
A
#
# COMPACT_ATOMS: atom_id res chain seq x y z
N MET A 1 2.97 24.93 -9.57
CA MET A 1 1.82 24.53 -8.72
C MET A 1 0.84 25.67 -8.45
N LYS A 2 1.23 26.75 -7.72
CA LYS A 2 0.35 27.89 -7.36
C LYS A 2 -0.49 28.43 -8.53
N ARG A 3 0.12 28.61 -9.72
CA ARG A 3 -0.59 29.05 -10.94
C ARG A 3 -1.78 28.15 -11.33
N ILE A 4 -1.64 26.83 -11.20
CA ILE A 4 -2.67 25.86 -11.57
C ILE A 4 -3.83 25.93 -10.59
N VAL A 5 -3.50 25.91 -9.29
CA VAL A 5 -4.48 26.03 -8.19
C VAL A 5 -5.23 27.36 -8.27
N ASN A 6 -4.51 28.47 -8.49
CA ASN A 6 -5.10 29.80 -8.61
C ASN A 6 -6.10 29.91 -9.78
N LYS A 7 -5.88 29.18 -10.89
CA LYS A 7 -6.85 29.13 -11.99
C LYS A 7 -8.16 28.45 -11.58
N LYS A 8 -8.11 27.40 -10.76
CA LYS A 8 -9.29 26.65 -10.32
C LYS A 8 -10.12 27.38 -9.27
N ILE A 9 -9.48 28.16 -8.39
CA ILE A 9 -10.21 28.94 -7.36
C ILE A 9 -10.90 30.19 -7.91
N LYS A 10 -10.48 30.72 -9.07
CA LYS A 10 -11.08 31.91 -9.69
C LYS A 10 -12.58 31.75 -9.95
N ASN A 11 -13.04 30.52 -10.12
CA ASN A 11 -14.43 30.20 -10.43
C ASN A 11 -15.32 30.00 -9.17
N ILE A 12 -14.76 30.13 -7.96
CA ILE A 12 -15.53 30.03 -6.72
C ILE A 12 -16.31 31.35 -6.53
N LYS A 13 -17.64 31.26 -6.63
CA LYS A 13 -18.55 32.41 -6.54
C LYS A 13 -18.93 32.80 -5.10
N ASN A 14 -18.95 31.85 -4.18
CA ASN A 14 -19.29 32.11 -2.78
C ASN A 14 -18.06 32.67 -2.04
N ASP A 15 -18.17 33.87 -1.48
CA ASP A 15 -17.07 34.58 -0.84
C ASP A 15 -16.58 33.94 0.46
N GLU A 16 -17.47 33.34 1.25
CA GLU A 16 -17.11 32.66 2.50
C GLU A 16 -16.30 31.40 2.20
N VAL A 17 -16.81 30.55 1.29
CA VAL A 17 -16.10 29.35 0.81
C VAL A 17 -14.76 29.73 0.18
N LYS A 18 -14.70 30.85 -0.54
CA LYS A 18 -13.46 31.35 -1.15
C LYS A 18 -12.46 31.79 -0.09
N LYS A 19 -12.88 32.51 0.96
CA LYS A 19 -12.02 32.90 2.08
C LYS A 19 -11.45 31.69 2.80
N GLU A 20 -12.31 30.72 3.14
CA GLU A 20 -11.89 29.46 3.79
C GLU A 20 -10.89 28.69 2.91
N THR A 21 -11.19 28.55 1.62
CA THR A 21 -10.31 27.92 0.63
C THR A 21 -8.94 28.59 0.59
N ILE A 22 -8.89 29.93 0.52
CA ILE A 22 -7.62 30.69 0.47
C ILE A 22 -6.83 30.52 1.78
N ALA A 23 -7.50 30.56 2.93
CA ALA A 23 -6.87 30.36 4.23
C ALA A 23 -6.23 28.96 4.32
N ARG A 24 -6.98 27.91 3.94
CA ARG A 24 -6.47 26.54 3.88
C ARG A 24 -5.28 26.41 2.93
N LEU A 25 -5.38 26.92 1.70
CA LEU A 25 -4.30 26.85 0.72
C LEU A 25 -3.02 27.58 1.18
N THR A 26 -3.17 28.73 1.83
CA THR A 26 -2.02 29.47 2.38
C THR A 26 -1.25 28.62 3.39
N LYS A 27 -1.96 27.95 4.30
CA LYS A 27 -1.36 27.04 5.28
C LYS A 27 -0.69 25.83 4.59
N GLU A 28 -1.40 25.18 3.67
CA GLU A 28 -0.87 23.99 2.98
C GLU A 28 0.38 24.32 2.15
N PHE A 29 0.37 25.40 1.37
CA PHE A 29 1.52 25.80 0.56
C PHE A 29 2.74 26.12 1.43
N LYS A 30 2.56 26.81 2.57
CA LYS A 30 3.66 27.11 3.50
C LYS A 30 4.35 25.81 3.95
N LEU A 31 3.58 24.83 4.40
CA LEU A 31 4.12 23.56 4.89
C LEU A 31 4.73 22.70 3.78
N ILE A 32 4.13 22.68 2.59
CA ILE A 32 4.68 21.98 1.41
C ILE A 32 6.03 22.58 0.98
N GLU A 33 6.16 23.91 1.05
CA GLU A 33 7.42 24.60 0.75
C GLU A 33 8.49 24.32 1.81
N GLN A 34 8.14 24.42 3.10
CA GLN A 34 9.06 24.09 4.21
C GLN A 34 9.59 22.65 4.15
N LYS A 35 8.79 21.70 3.66
CA LYS A 35 9.17 20.29 3.49
C LYS A 35 9.85 19.98 2.14
N ASN A 36 10.09 20.97 1.29
CA ASN A 36 10.63 20.78 -0.07
C ASN A 36 9.86 19.76 -0.92
N PHE A 37 8.54 19.65 -0.71
CA PHE A 37 7.73 18.57 -1.28
C PHE A 37 7.08 18.95 -2.63
N SER A 38 7.22 20.22 -3.04
CA SER A 38 6.60 20.76 -4.27
C SER A 38 7.00 20.01 -5.55
N GLY A 39 8.28 19.62 -5.68
CA GLY A 39 8.78 18.91 -6.86
C GLY A 39 8.13 17.54 -7.02
N PHE A 40 8.00 16.81 -5.91
CA PHE A 40 7.36 15.49 -5.91
C PHE A 40 5.85 15.57 -6.21
N ILE A 41 5.13 16.53 -5.63
CA ILE A 41 3.71 16.76 -5.99
C ILE A 41 3.58 17.03 -7.49
N TYR A 42 4.51 17.78 -8.09
CA TYR A 42 4.47 18.06 -9.52
C TYR A 42 4.70 16.82 -10.38
N VAL A 43 5.58 15.90 -9.96
CA VAL A 43 5.75 14.59 -10.62
C VAL A 43 4.46 13.79 -10.60
N ILE A 44 3.78 13.72 -9.45
CA ILE A 44 2.49 13.03 -9.35
C ILE A 44 1.44 13.72 -10.23
N TYR A 45 1.36 15.05 -10.20
CA TYR A 45 0.44 15.80 -11.05
C TYR A 45 0.65 15.50 -12.55
N ASP A 46 1.89 15.45 -13.01
CA ASP A 46 2.24 15.07 -14.38
C ASP A 46 1.77 13.65 -14.72
N LEU A 47 2.03 12.69 -13.82
CA LEU A 47 1.58 11.31 -13.96
C LEU A 47 0.05 11.18 -14.02
N ILE A 48 -0.67 11.92 -13.16
CA ILE A 48 -2.14 11.97 -13.19
C ILE A 48 -2.65 12.48 -14.53
N ASN A 49 -2.05 13.53 -15.08
CA ASN A 49 -2.47 14.06 -16.38
C ASN A 49 -2.23 13.07 -17.53
N TYR A 50 -1.11 12.34 -17.49
CA TYR A 50 -0.86 11.25 -18.42
C TYR A 50 -1.94 10.17 -18.32
N MET A 51 -2.25 9.68 -17.12
CA MET A 51 -3.28 8.66 -16.92
C MET A 51 -4.66 9.12 -17.38
N LYS A 52 -5.03 10.39 -17.12
CA LYS A 52 -6.27 10.98 -17.63
C LYS A 52 -6.33 10.98 -19.16
N LYS A 53 -5.24 11.39 -19.82
CA LYS A 53 -5.13 11.42 -21.29
C LYS A 53 -5.31 10.02 -21.88
N GLU A 54 -4.67 9.01 -21.26
CA GLU A 54 -4.72 7.61 -21.68
C GLU A 54 -5.97 6.86 -21.17
N LYS A 55 -6.89 7.55 -20.47
CA LYS A 55 -8.10 6.99 -19.86
C LYS A 55 -7.82 5.80 -18.93
N ILE A 56 -6.72 5.88 -18.17
CA ILE A 56 -6.33 4.92 -17.15
C ILE A 56 -6.93 5.35 -15.81
N LEU A 57 -7.75 4.48 -15.21
CA LEU A 57 -8.31 4.78 -13.89
C LEU A 57 -7.22 4.78 -12.82
N TYR A 58 -7.31 5.76 -11.94
CA TYR A 58 -6.48 5.93 -10.75
C TYR A 58 -7.33 6.36 -9.55
N ASN A 59 -6.80 6.12 -8.36
CA ASN A 59 -7.34 6.64 -7.11
C ASN A 59 -6.20 6.93 -6.11
N ASN A 60 -6.48 7.70 -5.07
CA ASN A 60 -5.58 7.93 -3.95
C ASN A 60 -6.11 7.25 -2.67
N ARG A 61 -5.19 6.87 -1.78
CA ARG A 61 -5.51 6.50 -0.39
C ARG A 61 -4.55 7.14 0.60
N GLY A 62 -4.85 6.95 1.89
CA GLY A 62 -4.02 7.46 2.98
C GLY A 62 -4.31 8.91 3.32
N SER A 63 -3.38 9.53 4.04
CA SER A 63 -3.56 10.87 4.59
C SER A 63 -3.55 11.98 3.54
N ALA A 64 -2.98 11.73 2.35
CA ALA A 64 -3.02 12.66 1.22
C ALA A 64 -4.43 13.18 0.90
N GLY A 65 -5.48 12.38 1.16
CA GLY A 65 -6.87 12.76 1.04
C GLY A 65 -7.28 14.04 1.80
N SER A 66 -6.50 14.45 2.80
CA SER A 66 -6.73 15.67 3.58
C SER A 66 -6.21 16.95 2.94
N SER A 67 -5.51 16.91 1.80
CA SER A 67 -4.92 18.10 1.18
C SER A 67 -5.82 18.73 0.11
N LEU A 68 -6.14 20.01 0.32
CA LEU A 68 -6.88 20.83 -0.64
C LEU A 68 -6.02 21.15 -1.87
N VAL A 69 -4.71 21.31 -1.70
CA VAL A 69 -3.77 21.45 -2.83
C VAL A 69 -3.84 20.21 -3.73
N LEU A 70 -3.77 19.01 -3.17
CA LEU A 70 -3.83 17.77 -3.94
C LEU A 70 -5.20 17.57 -4.62
N TYR A 71 -6.29 17.92 -3.93
CA TYR A 71 -7.64 17.91 -4.53
C TYR A 71 -7.74 18.88 -5.73
N LEU A 72 -7.23 20.11 -5.61
CA LEU A 72 -7.23 21.06 -6.71
C LEU A 72 -6.25 20.69 -7.83
N LEU A 73 -5.30 19.80 -7.60
CA LEU A 73 -4.49 19.21 -8.66
C LEU A 73 -5.13 17.95 -9.27
N ASP A 74 -6.31 17.56 -8.79
CA ASP A 74 -7.01 16.31 -9.10
C ASP A 74 -6.21 15.05 -8.77
N ILE A 75 -5.20 15.16 -7.91
CA ILE A 75 -4.45 14.01 -7.37
C ILE A 75 -5.34 13.24 -6.41
N VAL A 76 -6.09 13.97 -5.58
CA VAL A 76 -7.12 13.47 -4.68
C VAL A 76 -8.50 13.78 -5.27
N LEU A 77 -9.44 12.87 -5.12
CA LEU A 77 -10.77 12.97 -5.76
C LEU A 77 -11.83 13.64 -4.87
N LEU A 78 -11.64 13.62 -3.54
CA LEU A 78 -12.58 14.18 -2.58
C LEU A 78 -12.13 15.57 -2.09
N ASN A 79 -13.09 16.48 -1.94
CA ASN A 79 -12.82 17.81 -1.38
C ASN A 79 -12.67 17.71 0.15
N PRO A 80 -11.47 17.92 0.73
CA PRO A 80 -11.27 17.75 2.17
C PRO A 80 -12.08 18.74 3.01
N LEU A 81 -12.38 19.94 2.50
CA LEU A 81 -13.20 20.93 3.21
C LEU A 81 -14.66 20.47 3.34
N LYS A 82 -15.17 19.67 2.40
CA LYS A 82 -16.55 19.16 2.46
C LYS A 82 -16.74 18.13 3.58
N TYR A 83 -15.67 17.45 3.97
CA TYR A 83 -15.69 16.33 4.91
C TYR A 83 -14.89 16.61 6.18
N ASP A 84 -14.54 17.88 6.44
CA ASP A 84 -13.78 18.34 7.60
C ASP A 84 -12.47 17.57 7.83
N PHE A 85 -11.76 17.24 6.75
CA PHE A 85 -10.49 16.55 6.87
C PHE A 85 -9.36 17.50 7.29
N TYR A 86 -8.62 17.11 8.32
CA TYR A 86 -7.48 17.86 8.86
C TYR A 86 -6.21 17.65 8.04
N PHE A 87 -5.59 18.74 7.58
CA PHE A 87 -4.37 18.71 6.75
C PHE A 87 -3.17 18.13 7.51
N GLU A 88 -3.12 18.34 8.81
CA GLU A 88 -2.05 17.95 9.72
C GLU A 88 -1.87 16.43 9.79
N ARG A 89 -2.91 15.68 9.40
CA ARG A 89 -2.83 14.23 9.24
C ARG A 89 -1.93 13.85 8.05
N PHE A 90 -1.85 14.71 7.04
CA PHE A 90 -0.98 14.55 5.88
C PHE A 90 0.41 15.12 6.12
N ILE A 91 0.50 16.42 6.38
CA ILE A 91 1.77 17.10 6.67
C ILE A 91 1.66 17.78 8.03
N ASN A 92 2.48 17.35 8.97
CA ASN A 92 2.57 17.91 10.30
C ASN A 92 3.86 18.74 10.45
N GLU A 93 3.75 19.94 11.00
CA GLU A 93 4.88 20.83 11.26
C GLU A 93 5.86 20.24 12.29
N PHE A 94 5.35 19.48 13.27
CA PHE A 94 6.11 18.93 14.39
C PHE A 94 6.70 17.53 14.12
N ARG A 95 6.43 16.93 12.95
CA ARG A 95 7.00 15.63 12.57
C ARG A 95 8.00 15.80 11.44
N ASN A 96 9.14 15.12 11.54
CA ASN A 96 10.17 15.12 10.49
C ASN A 96 9.92 14.09 9.39
N GLU A 97 8.87 13.27 9.52
CA GLU A 97 8.45 12.29 8.53
C GLU A 97 8.08 12.97 7.20
N LEU A 98 8.52 12.39 6.10
CA LEU A 98 8.08 12.80 4.77
C LEU A 98 6.63 12.34 4.53
N PRO A 99 5.77 13.20 3.96
CA PRO A 99 4.44 12.80 3.55
C PRO A 99 4.49 11.77 2.42
N ASP A 100 3.58 10.80 2.49
CA ASP A 100 3.43 9.76 1.46
C ASP A 100 2.16 10.00 0.63
N ILE A 101 2.25 9.79 -0.68
CA ILE A 101 1.11 9.86 -1.61
C ILE A 101 1.02 8.52 -2.33
N ASP A 102 0.20 7.64 -1.75
CA ASP A 102 -0.16 6.36 -2.35
C ASP A 102 -1.10 6.57 -3.55
N LEU A 103 -0.73 6.00 -4.70
CA LEU A 103 -1.51 6.07 -5.92
C LEU A 103 -1.91 4.66 -6.36
N ASP A 104 -3.21 4.36 -6.26
CA ASP A 104 -3.80 3.16 -6.84
C ASP A 104 -3.96 3.35 -8.35
N VAL A 105 -3.41 2.43 -9.14
CA VAL A 105 -3.46 2.43 -10.61
C VAL A 105 -4.19 1.18 -11.09
N GLN A 106 -4.96 1.32 -12.16
CA GLN A 106 -5.59 0.19 -12.85
C GLN A 106 -4.55 -0.91 -13.17
N GLU A 107 -4.74 -2.11 -12.62
CA GLU A 107 -3.75 -3.21 -12.62
C GLU A 107 -3.18 -3.55 -14.01
N ASP A 108 -4.04 -3.72 -15.03
CA ASP A 108 -3.64 -4.06 -16.40
C ASP A 108 -2.99 -2.90 -17.18
N LYS A 109 -2.79 -1.76 -16.53
CA LYS A 109 -2.18 -0.55 -17.09
C LYS A 109 -0.97 -0.06 -16.33
N ILE A 110 -0.59 -0.70 -15.21
CA ILE A 110 0.52 -0.24 -14.40
C ILE A 110 1.85 -0.22 -15.18
N GLU A 111 2.08 -1.19 -16.05
CA GLU A 111 3.30 -1.25 -16.87
C GLU A 111 3.37 -0.10 -17.86
N GLN A 112 2.24 0.28 -18.47
CA GLN A 112 2.13 1.46 -19.31
C GLN A 112 2.44 2.76 -18.55
N VAL A 113 2.03 2.86 -17.28
CA VAL A 113 2.32 4.01 -16.40
C VAL A 113 3.80 4.03 -15.98
N LEU A 114 4.38 2.86 -15.71
CA LEU A 114 5.80 2.72 -15.40
C LEU A 114 6.69 3.14 -16.58
N ASN A 115 6.34 2.68 -17.79
CA ASN A 115 7.10 3.02 -19.00
C ASN A 115 7.05 4.54 -19.25
N TYR A 116 5.89 5.17 -19.06
CA TYR A 116 5.79 6.63 -19.12
C TYR A 116 6.78 7.34 -18.17
N LEU A 117 6.88 6.88 -16.91
CA LEU A 117 7.83 7.47 -15.97
C LEU A 117 9.27 7.28 -16.45
N VAL A 118 9.62 6.07 -16.89
CA VAL A 118 10.97 5.74 -17.42
C VAL A 118 11.33 6.64 -18.60
N ASP A 119 10.42 6.80 -19.56
CA ASP A 119 10.64 7.62 -20.75
C ASP A 119 10.74 9.11 -20.39
N LYS A 120 9.90 9.58 -19.46
CA LYS A 120 9.83 10.99 -19.05
C LYS A 120 11.02 11.45 -18.22
N TYR A 121 11.46 10.63 -17.27
CA TYR A 121 12.47 11.00 -16.26
C TYR A 121 13.84 10.35 -16.48
N SER A 122 14.00 9.59 -17.57
CA SER A 122 15.16 8.75 -17.89
C SER A 122 15.27 7.48 -17.05
N SER A 123 15.56 6.37 -17.72
CA SER A 123 15.83 5.07 -17.10
C SER A 123 17.00 5.09 -16.12
N ASN A 124 17.91 6.06 -16.24
CA ASN A 124 19.07 6.20 -15.36
C ASN A 124 18.77 6.96 -14.06
N ASN A 125 17.62 7.61 -13.96
CA ASN A 125 17.23 8.39 -12.78
C ASN A 125 16.11 7.72 -11.98
N ILE A 126 15.59 6.59 -12.48
CA ILE A 126 14.49 5.86 -11.86
C ILE A 126 15.00 4.52 -11.35
N GLY A 127 14.58 4.16 -10.13
CA GLY A 127 14.83 2.84 -9.57
C GLY A 127 13.62 2.28 -8.84
N LYS A 128 13.40 0.98 -8.98
CA LYS A 128 12.44 0.26 -8.13
C LYS A 128 13.09 -0.12 -6.81
N ILE A 129 12.35 0.03 -5.73
CA ILE A 129 12.74 -0.44 -4.39
C ILE A 129 12.75 -1.98 -4.42
N ILE A 130 13.78 -2.60 -3.87
CA ILE A 130 13.85 -4.06 -3.75
C ILE A 130 13.07 -4.53 -2.51
N THR A 131 12.74 -5.81 -2.47
CA THR A 131 12.17 -6.44 -1.27
C THR A 131 12.91 -7.73 -0.98
N TYR A 132 13.36 -7.87 0.25
CA TYR A 132 13.98 -9.09 0.73
C TYR A 132 12.94 -9.97 1.43
N SER A 133 12.90 -11.24 1.04
CA SER A 133 12.09 -12.25 1.71
C SER A 133 12.97 -13.02 2.69
N ASN A 134 12.57 -13.02 3.95
CA ASN A 134 13.26 -13.73 5.01
C ASN A 134 12.60 -15.09 5.26
N PHE A 135 13.40 -16.10 5.61
CA PHE A 135 12.85 -17.38 5.98
C PHE A 135 11.99 -17.23 7.24
N GLN A 136 10.75 -17.66 7.14
CA GLN A 136 9.84 -17.93 8.25
C GLN A 136 9.64 -19.45 8.32
N PHE A 137 9.01 -19.96 9.39
CA PHE A 137 8.71 -21.39 9.54
C PHE A 137 8.09 -22.00 8.28
N LYS A 138 7.07 -21.34 7.72
CA LYS A 138 6.38 -21.81 6.51
C LYS A 138 7.29 -21.94 5.30
N SER A 139 8.04 -20.88 4.98
CA SER A 139 8.91 -20.85 3.79
C SER A 139 10.12 -21.76 3.95
N LEU A 140 10.71 -21.82 5.15
CA LEU A 140 11.83 -22.70 5.45
C LEU A 140 11.39 -24.17 5.32
N THR A 141 10.28 -24.53 5.95
CA THR A 141 9.73 -25.89 5.88
C THR A 141 9.43 -26.30 4.45
N ARG A 142 8.80 -25.42 3.67
CA ARG A 142 8.54 -25.69 2.24
C ARG A 142 9.85 -25.96 1.48
N ARG A 143 10.90 -25.19 1.72
CA ARG A 143 12.22 -25.35 1.07
C ARG A 143 12.89 -26.66 1.46
N VAL A 144 12.90 -26.99 2.74
CA VAL A 144 13.52 -28.22 3.27
C VAL A 144 12.75 -29.45 2.81
N LEU A 145 11.43 -29.48 2.93
CA LEU A 145 10.65 -30.64 2.51
C LEU A 145 10.71 -30.86 1.00
N SER A 146 10.72 -29.77 0.22
CA SER A 146 10.88 -29.86 -1.23
C SER A 146 12.24 -30.44 -1.63
N SER A 147 13.33 -30.09 -0.93
CA SER A 147 14.66 -30.68 -1.20
C SER A 147 14.77 -32.14 -0.77
N LEU A 148 13.85 -32.62 0.07
CA LEU A 148 13.71 -34.03 0.45
C LEU A 148 12.75 -34.81 -0.45
N GLY A 149 12.23 -34.20 -1.52
CA GLY A 149 11.34 -34.86 -2.47
C GLY A 149 9.91 -35.05 -1.96
N VAL A 150 9.50 -34.33 -0.91
CA VAL A 150 8.11 -34.40 -0.41
C VAL A 150 7.17 -33.73 -1.41
N GLU A 151 6.03 -34.36 -1.68
CA GLU A 151 5.04 -33.85 -2.63
C GLU A 151 4.44 -32.49 -2.20
N ASN A 152 4.20 -31.60 -3.18
CA ASN A 152 3.70 -30.25 -2.95
C ASN A 152 2.34 -30.19 -2.22
N THR A 153 1.46 -31.17 -2.45
CA THR A 153 0.17 -31.30 -1.76
C THR A 153 0.38 -31.50 -0.26
N LYS A 154 1.22 -32.46 0.12
CA LYS A 154 1.62 -32.74 1.50
C LYS A 154 2.37 -31.57 2.13
N ILE A 155 3.28 -30.93 1.40
CA ILE A 155 3.95 -29.71 1.89
C ILE A 155 2.93 -28.62 2.20
N THR A 156 1.93 -28.42 1.33
CA THR A 156 0.89 -27.42 1.54
C THR A 156 0.03 -27.74 2.76
N GLN A 157 -0.32 -29.02 2.98
CA GLN A 157 -1.02 -29.48 4.18
C GLN A 157 -0.19 -29.28 5.46
N ILE A 158 1.12 -29.55 5.43
CA ILE A 158 2.02 -29.34 6.58
C ILE A 158 2.14 -27.84 6.89
N THR A 159 2.38 -27.04 5.84
CA THR A 159 2.69 -25.61 5.99
C THR A 159 1.46 -24.73 6.26
N SER A 160 0.23 -25.25 6.14
CA SER A 160 -1.00 -24.50 6.43
C SER A 160 -1.20 -24.24 7.94
N LYS A 161 -0.64 -25.09 8.80
CA LYS A 161 -0.71 -24.98 10.26
C LYS A 161 0.40 -24.10 10.86
N MET A 162 1.31 -23.57 10.03
CA MET A 162 2.49 -22.85 10.53
C MET A 162 2.20 -21.41 10.90
N ILE A 163 2.73 -21.01 12.06
CA ILE A 163 2.71 -19.62 12.53
C ILE A 163 4.06 -18.98 12.20
N ASN A 164 4.03 -17.85 11.49
CA ASN A 164 5.26 -17.19 11.01
C ASN A 164 5.67 -15.97 11.83
N LYS A 165 4.75 -15.40 12.62
CA LYS A 165 4.97 -14.12 13.30
C LYS A 165 4.38 -14.12 14.70
N TYR A 166 5.02 -13.37 15.57
CA TYR A 166 4.54 -12.96 16.89
C TYR A 166 4.74 -11.44 16.98
N ASN A 167 3.71 -10.67 17.34
CA ASN A 167 3.74 -9.20 17.42
C ASN A 167 4.43 -8.52 16.22
N ASN A 168 4.03 -8.91 15.01
CA ASN A 168 4.58 -8.45 13.72
C ASN A 168 6.08 -8.76 13.48
N LYS A 169 6.77 -9.42 14.41
CA LYS A 169 8.14 -9.91 14.25
C LYS A 169 8.14 -11.34 13.75
N VAL A 170 9.21 -11.75 13.07
CA VAL A 170 9.39 -13.16 12.65
C VAL A 170 9.46 -14.04 13.90
N LEU A 171 8.65 -15.09 13.95
CA LEU A 171 8.68 -16.07 15.03
C LEU A 171 9.84 -17.04 14.78
N THR A 172 10.82 -17.07 15.68
CA THR A 172 11.90 -18.06 15.70
C THR A 172 11.54 -19.21 16.64
N TYR A 173 12.25 -20.33 16.53
CA TYR A 173 12.05 -21.46 17.44
C TYR A 173 12.44 -21.12 18.88
N ASP A 174 13.51 -20.35 19.08
CA ASP A 174 13.92 -19.88 20.41
C ASP A 174 12.86 -18.97 21.04
N LEU A 175 12.28 -18.04 20.26
CA LEU A 175 11.21 -17.18 20.74
C LEU A 175 9.96 -18.01 21.08
N LEU A 176 9.58 -18.96 20.22
CA LEU A 176 8.48 -19.87 20.49
C LEU A 176 8.70 -20.63 21.81
N THR A 177 9.90 -21.17 22.02
CA THR A 177 10.25 -21.92 23.24
C THR A 177 10.17 -21.03 24.48
N LYS A 178 10.65 -19.78 24.40
CA LYS A 178 10.52 -18.79 25.49
C LYS A 178 9.07 -18.46 25.81
N ILE A 179 8.22 -18.27 24.78
CA ILE A 179 6.78 -18.01 24.95
C ILE A 179 6.13 -19.18 25.71
N ILE A 180 6.44 -20.43 25.35
CA ILE A 180 5.84 -21.61 26.00
C ILE A 180 6.32 -21.78 27.44
N ASN A 181 7.59 -21.50 27.71
CA ASN A 181 8.16 -21.69 29.05
C ASN A 181 7.79 -20.57 30.04
N ASN A 182 7.56 -19.34 29.55
CA ASN A 182 7.33 -18.16 30.39
C ASN A 182 6.08 -17.37 29.96
N GLN A 183 4.89 -17.96 30.06
CA GLN A 183 3.63 -17.31 29.65
C GLN A 183 3.47 -15.89 30.23
N ASN A 184 3.81 -15.70 31.51
CA ASN A 184 3.63 -14.41 32.21
C ASN A 184 4.51 -13.26 31.70
N GLU A 185 5.56 -13.54 30.93
CA GLU A 185 6.42 -12.50 30.34
C GLU A 185 5.89 -11.96 29.00
N TYR A 186 4.88 -12.61 28.44
CA TYR A 186 4.29 -12.25 27.15
C TYR A 186 2.82 -11.90 27.33
N ASP A 187 2.43 -10.71 26.87
CA ASP A 187 1.05 -10.27 26.86
C ASP A 187 0.26 -11.07 25.81
N LEU A 188 -0.29 -12.20 26.24
CA LEU A 188 -1.03 -13.17 25.44
C LEU A 188 -2.33 -13.52 26.14
N THR A 189 -3.41 -13.55 25.37
CA THR A 189 -4.65 -14.18 25.83
C THR A 189 -4.48 -15.70 25.95
N ASP A 190 -5.31 -16.37 26.75
CA ASP A 190 -5.28 -17.83 26.91
C ASP A 190 -5.44 -18.55 25.56
N GLU A 191 -6.32 -18.05 24.69
CA GLU A 191 -6.54 -18.60 23.35
C GLU A 191 -5.28 -18.49 22.47
N GLU A 192 -4.56 -17.36 22.54
CA GLU A 192 -3.31 -17.19 21.80
C GLU A 192 -2.21 -18.11 22.33
N PHE A 193 -2.10 -18.24 23.65
CA PHE A 193 -1.12 -19.14 24.26
C PHE A 193 -1.35 -20.59 23.85
N ILE A 194 -2.60 -21.08 23.91
CA ILE A 194 -2.98 -22.43 23.46
C ILE A 194 -2.57 -22.63 22.00
N LYS A 195 -2.86 -21.64 21.13
CA LYS A 195 -2.48 -21.69 19.72
C LYS A 195 -0.96 -21.82 19.51
N TYR A 196 -0.14 -21.09 20.28
CA TYR A 196 1.32 -21.23 20.19
C TYR A 196 1.80 -22.57 20.74
N LYS A 197 1.18 -23.08 21.81
CA LYS A 197 1.50 -24.38 22.40
C LYS A 197 1.20 -25.52 21.42
N ASP A 198 0.02 -25.52 20.82
CA ASP A 198 -0.37 -26.50 19.79
C ASP A 198 0.60 -26.45 18.59
N PHE A 199 1.02 -25.25 18.20
CA PHE A 199 2.03 -25.09 17.14
C PHE A 199 3.41 -25.63 17.54
N TYR A 200 3.84 -25.39 18.78
CA TYR A 200 5.08 -25.93 19.34
C TYR A 200 5.09 -27.46 19.35
N ASP A 201 4.01 -28.09 19.82
CA ASP A 201 3.88 -29.55 19.83
C ASP A 201 3.84 -30.11 18.40
N TYR A 202 3.09 -29.44 17.52
CA TYR A 202 3.02 -29.80 16.10
C TYR A 202 4.38 -29.79 15.42
N ILE A 203 5.17 -28.73 15.62
CA ILE A 203 6.47 -28.59 14.94
C ILE A 203 7.51 -29.53 15.51
N ASN A 204 7.49 -29.79 16.83
CA ASN A 204 8.36 -30.77 17.46
C ASN A 204 8.07 -32.19 16.99
N ASN A 205 6.79 -32.53 16.79
CA ASN A 205 6.45 -33.80 16.15
C ASN A 205 6.99 -33.86 14.71
N LEU A 206 6.88 -32.77 13.95
CA LEU A 206 7.40 -32.70 12.59
C LEU A 206 8.92 -32.91 12.52
N PHE A 207 9.68 -32.44 13.51
CA PHE A 207 11.13 -32.66 13.59
C PHE A 207 11.51 -34.13 13.73
N LYS A 208 10.66 -34.95 14.37
CA LYS A 208 10.89 -36.41 14.47
C LYS A 208 10.86 -37.08 13.09
N TYR A 209 9.93 -36.65 12.22
CA TYR A 209 9.81 -37.17 10.86
C TYR A 209 10.80 -36.53 9.88
N TYR A 210 11.17 -35.26 10.11
CA TYR A 210 12.07 -34.51 9.24
C TYR A 210 13.19 -33.84 10.06
N PRO A 211 14.20 -34.58 10.54
CA PRO A 211 15.27 -34.04 11.39
C PRO A 211 16.04 -32.87 10.76
N LYS A 212 16.18 -32.89 9.42
CA LYS A 212 16.81 -31.78 8.65
C LYS A 212 16.08 -30.44 8.80
N LEU A 213 14.79 -30.45 9.14
CA LEU A 213 14.07 -29.21 9.42
C LEU A 213 14.57 -28.56 10.72
N TYR A 214 14.80 -29.36 11.77
CA TYR A 214 15.34 -28.88 13.04
C TYR A 214 16.74 -28.29 12.86
N SER A 215 17.62 -28.98 12.13
CA SER A 215 18.98 -28.49 11.86
C SER A 215 19.03 -27.24 10.98
N SER A 216 17.92 -26.85 10.35
CA SER A 216 17.82 -25.66 9.50
C SER A 216 17.17 -24.46 10.20
N LEU A 217 16.76 -24.58 11.47
CA LEU A 217 16.01 -23.52 12.18
C LEU A 217 16.81 -22.22 12.35
N ASN A 218 18.14 -22.32 12.41
CA ASN A 218 19.04 -21.16 12.43
C ASN A 218 18.97 -20.31 11.16
N LEU A 219 18.35 -20.81 10.08
CA LEU A 219 18.10 -20.03 8.86
C LEU A 219 16.86 -19.14 8.97
N ILE A 220 15.98 -19.34 9.95
CA ILE A 220 14.82 -18.46 10.15
C ILE A 220 15.30 -17.03 10.44
N GLY A 221 14.75 -16.07 9.72
CA GLY A 221 15.16 -14.67 9.77
C GLY A 221 16.15 -14.27 8.66
N ASN A 222 16.90 -15.22 8.10
CA ASN A 222 17.84 -14.94 7.01
C ASN A 222 17.12 -14.63 5.70
N ILE A 223 17.69 -13.72 4.93
CA ILE A 223 17.25 -13.41 3.56
C ILE A 223 17.53 -14.61 2.67
N TYR A 224 16.52 -15.07 1.92
CA TYR A 224 16.67 -16.21 1.00
C TYR A 224 16.24 -15.92 -0.43
N GLN A 225 15.55 -14.80 -0.63
CA GLN A 225 15.10 -14.40 -1.96
C GLN A 225 15.03 -12.88 -2.06
N GLN A 226 15.51 -12.38 -3.20
CA GLN A 226 15.31 -11.02 -3.65
C GLN A 226 14.10 -10.98 -4.59
N SER A 227 13.13 -10.14 -4.26
CA SER A 227 11.95 -9.89 -5.08
C SER A 227 11.84 -8.39 -5.36
N LYS A 228 11.09 -8.03 -6.40
CA LYS A 228 10.78 -6.62 -6.66
C LYS A 228 9.75 -6.14 -5.63
N HIS A 229 9.92 -4.95 -5.04
CA HIS A 229 8.82 -4.33 -4.33
C HIS A 229 7.69 -4.08 -5.33
N SER A 230 6.46 -4.36 -4.93
CA SER A 230 5.31 -4.33 -5.82
C SER A 230 4.87 -2.93 -6.25
N SER A 231 5.54 -1.85 -5.79
CA SER A 231 5.00 -0.48 -5.93
C SER A 231 5.99 0.68 -5.78
N GLY A 232 7.02 0.55 -4.93
CA GLY A 232 7.88 1.68 -4.56
C GLY A 232 8.89 2.04 -5.64
N ILE A 233 8.83 3.28 -6.11
CA ILE A 233 9.71 3.84 -7.13
C ILE A 233 10.42 5.06 -6.54
N ILE A 234 11.71 5.18 -6.81
CA ILE A 234 12.50 6.37 -6.52
C ILE A 234 12.81 7.07 -7.83
N ILE A 235 12.68 8.39 -7.82
CA ILE A 235 13.01 9.27 -8.93
C ILE A 235 14.06 10.27 -8.42
N CYS A 236 15.24 10.25 -9.03
CA CYS A 236 16.35 11.12 -8.68
C CYS A 236 16.51 12.25 -9.71
N ASN A 237 17.12 13.36 -9.30
CA ASN A 237 17.50 14.45 -10.21
C ASN A 237 18.87 14.23 -10.87
N ARG A 238 19.51 13.10 -10.59
CA ARG A 238 20.81 12.67 -11.10
C ARG A 238 20.76 11.15 -11.31
N ASN A 239 21.78 10.62 -11.97
CA ASN A 239 21.91 9.18 -12.16
C ASN A 239 21.81 8.45 -10.82
N ILE A 240 20.88 7.51 -10.72
CA ILE A 240 20.56 6.80 -9.48
C ILE A 240 21.75 5.99 -8.96
N ASN A 241 22.65 5.55 -9.84
CA ASN A 241 23.87 4.81 -9.48
C ASN A 241 24.88 5.67 -8.70
N ALA A 242 24.77 7.00 -8.81
CA ALA A 242 25.59 7.91 -8.02
C ALA A 242 25.07 8.08 -6.58
N THR A 243 23.89 7.54 -6.27
CA THR A 243 23.24 7.68 -4.95
C THR A 243 22.99 6.32 -4.30
N PHE A 244 22.67 5.29 -5.08
CA PHE A 244 22.35 3.96 -4.57
C PHE A 244 23.13 2.86 -5.27
N PRO A 245 23.47 1.78 -4.56
CA PRO A 245 23.82 0.52 -5.21
C PRO A 245 22.59 -0.01 -5.98
N VAL A 246 22.77 -0.35 -7.25
CA VAL A 246 21.69 -0.82 -8.12
C VAL A 246 21.98 -2.16 -8.80
N LEU A 247 20.90 -2.84 -9.19
CA LEU A 247 20.91 -4.00 -10.06
C LEU A 247 19.95 -3.77 -11.23
N LYS A 248 20.42 -3.98 -12.46
CA LYS A 248 19.55 -3.94 -13.65
C LYS A 248 18.81 -5.28 -13.76
N LYS A 249 17.48 -5.24 -13.73
CA LYS A 249 16.64 -6.44 -13.89
C LYS A 249 15.37 -6.08 -14.65
N ASP A 250 15.07 -6.82 -15.71
CA ASP A 250 13.91 -6.62 -16.59
C ASP A 250 13.82 -5.17 -17.12
N GLY A 251 14.94 -4.65 -17.62
CA GLY A 251 15.03 -3.33 -18.25
C GLY A 251 15.06 -2.12 -17.29
N ILE A 252 14.69 -2.29 -16.02
CA ILE A 252 14.62 -1.22 -15.02
C ILE A 252 15.70 -1.43 -13.95
N LEU A 253 16.25 -0.33 -13.42
CA LEU A 253 17.18 -0.36 -12.28
C LEU A 253 16.41 -0.66 -10.99
N ASN A 254 16.95 -1.54 -10.16
CA ASN A 254 16.43 -1.84 -8.83
C ASN A 254 17.49 -1.38 -7.83
N ILE A 255 17.13 -0.49 -6.92
CA ILE A 255 18.03 -0.11 -5.83
C ILE A 255 18.10 -1.26 -4.83
N GLN A 256 19.27 -1.51 -4.24
CA GLN A 256 19.43 -2.61 -3.29
C GLN A 256 18.92 -2.28 -1.88
N PHE A 257 18.41 -1.07 -1.66
CA PHE A 257 17.81 -0.64 -0.40
C PHE A 257 16.35 -1.05 -0.35
N ASP A 258 15.93 -1.63 0.77
CA ASP A 258 14.54 -2.01 0.96
C ASP A 258 13.68 -0.84 1.50
N LYS A 259 12.39 -1.07 1.69
CA LYS A 259 11.46 -0.04 2.17
C LYS A 259 11.91 0.61 3.48
N LYS A 260 12.47 -0.17 4.42
CA LYS A 260 12.91 0.35 5.72
C LYS A 260 14.16 1.21 5.55
N ASP A 261 15.10 0.78 4.72
CA ASP A 261 16.29 1.56 4.42
C ASP A 261 15.91 2.92 3.83
N ILE A 262 14.97 2.94 2.88
CA ILE A 262 14.46 4.16 2.24
C ILE A 262 13.75 5.09 3.23
N GLU A 263 12.96 4.53 4.14
CA GLU A 263 12.31 5.29 5.22
C GLU A 263 13.35 5.88 6.19
N ASN A 264 14.40 5.12 6.55
CA ASN A 264 15.44 5.55 7.48
C ASN A 264 16.30 6.70 6.92
N ILE A 265 16.62 6.67 5.64
CA ILE A 265 17.37 7.75 4.97
C ILE A 265 16.47 8.91 4.52
N ASN A 266 15.17 8.83 4.81
CA ASN A 266 14.18 9.87 4.56
C ASN A 266 14.14 10.32 3.08
N ILE A 267 14.03 9.35 2.17
CA ILE A 267 13.89 9.62 0.73
C ILE A 267 12.43 9.47 0.31
N ILE A 268 11.97 10.44 -0.48
CA ILE A 268 10.61 10.43 -1.04
C ILE A 268 10.51 9.30 -2.07
N LYS A 269 9.50 8.45 -1.90
CA LYS A 269 9.14 7.37 -2.82
C LYS A 269 7.79 7.66 -3.46
N LEU A 270 7.60 7.17 -4.68
CA LEU A 270 6.31 7.08 -5.33
C LEU A 270 5.81 5.64 -5.23
N ASP A 271 4.72 5.41 -4.51
CA ASP A 271 4.09 4.10 -4.42
C ASP A 271 2.97 3.96 -5.48
N LEU A 272 3.28 3.23 -6.56
CA LEU A 272 2.31 2.84 -7.57
C LEU A 272 1.69 1.49 -7.23
N LEU A 273 0.45 1.51 -6.78
CA LEU A 273 -0.21 0.34 -6.21
C LEU A 273 -1.15 -0.30 -7.22
N ASN A 274 -1.00 -1.61 -7.40
CA ASN A 274 -1.83 -2.38 -8.32
C ASN A 274 -3.26 -2.53 -7.79
N SER A 275 -4.23 -1.92 -8.47
CA SER A 275 -5.64 -2.01 -8.10
C SER A 275 -6.43 -2.88 -9.07
N VAL A 276 -6.67 -4.13 -8.64
CA VAL A 276 -7.59 -5.07 -9.30
C VAL A 276 -9.01 -4.49 -9.36
N ILE A 277 -9.39 -3.72 -8.33
CA ILE A 277 -10.72 -3.10 -8.22
C ILE A 277 -10.93 -2.07 -9.32
N LEU A 278 -9.95 -1.20 -9.57
CA LEU A 278 -10.03 -0.22 -10.66
C LEU A 278 -10.14 -0.90 -12.03
N LYS A 279 -9.42 -2.02 -12.24
CA LYS A 279 -9.57 -2.83 -13.45
C LYS A 279 -10.97 -3.42 -13.59
N ILE A 280 -11.55 -3.96 -12.52
CA ILE A 280 -12.93 -4.49 -12.55
C ILE A 280 -13.90 -3.36 -12.88
N ILE A 281 -13.80 -2.21 -12.22
CA ILE A 281 -14.66 -1.05 -12.47
C ILE A 281 -14.52 -0.59 -13.93
N SER A 282 -13.29 -0.44 -14.44
CA SER A 282 -13.02 -0.07 -15.84
C SER A 282 -13.67 -1.04 -16.83
N LYS A 283 -13.57 -2.36 -16.58
CA LYS A 283 -14.23 -3.38 -17.42
C LYS A 283 -15.76 -3.30 -17.35
N THR A 284 -16.32 -3.08 -16.17
CA THR A 284 -17.77 -2.93 -15.97
C THR A 284 -18.28 -1.66 -16.66
N MET A 285 -17.58 -0.53 -16.54
CA MET A 285 -17.91 0.71 -17.23
C MET A 285 -17.95 0.52 -18.74
N LYS A 286 -16.95 -0.16 -19.32
CA LYS A 286 -16.92 -0.47 -20.76
C LYS A 286 -18.12 -1.30 -21.20
N LYS A 287 -18.50 -2.33 -20.42
CA LYS A 287 -19.68 -3.16 -20.71
C LYS A 287 -21.00 -2.40 -20.58
N ALA A 288 -21.06 -1.42 -19.69
CA ALA A 288 -22.22 -0.56 -19.47
C ALA A 288 -22.19 0.70 -20.35
N GLU A 289 -21.24 0.81 -21.29
CA GLU A 289 -21.06 1.96 -22.19
C GLU A 289 -20.91 3.31 -21.44
N LEU A 290 -20.35 3.27 -20.23
CA LEU A 290 -20.14 4.45 -19.41
C LEU A 290 -18.83 5.16 -19.80
N PRO A 291 -18.84 6.50 -19.95
CA PRO A 291 -17.64 7.26 -20.26
C PRO A 291 -16.65 7.26 -19.10
N TYR A 292 -15.37 7.55 -19.38
CA TYR A 292 -14.29 7.60 -18.39
C TYR A 292 -14.62 8.52 -17.20
N GLU A 293 -15.26 9.66 -17.49
CA GLU A 293 -15.65 10.69 -16.55
C GLU A 293 -16.69 10.20 -15.53
N TRP A 294 -17.44 9.14 -15.84
CA TRP A 294 -18.46 8.59 -14.93
C TRP A 294 -17.86 8.16 -13.60
N PHE A 295 -16.69 7.53 -13.60
CA PHE A 295 -16.01 7.09 -12.38
C PHE A 295 -15.63 8.27 -11.48
N TYR A 296 -15.27 9.40 -12.08
CA TYR A 296 -14.88 10.63 -11.39
C TYR A 296 -16.07 11.57 -11.12
N SER A 297 -17.30 11.10 -11.37
CA SER A 297 -18.49 11.89 -11.11
C SER A 297 -18.70 12.08 -9.61
N LYS A 298 -19.17 13.26 -9.20
CA LYS A 298 -19.35 13.62 -7.78
C LYS A 298 -20.73 13.25 -7.23
N LYS A 299 -21.45 12.34 -7.89
CA LYS A 299 -22.80 11.93 -7.48
C LYS A 299 -22.72 10.78 -6.47
N LEU A 300 -22.53 11.15 -5.20
CA LEU A 300 -22.37 10.18 -4.11
C LEU A 300 -23.68 9.82 -3.39
N ASN A 301 -24.77 10.55 -3.69
CA ASN A 301 -26.04 10.44 -2.97
C ASN A 301 -27.10 9.69 -3.79
N ASP A 302 -26.78 8.49 -4.31
CA ASP A 302 -27.75 7.70 -5.08
C ASP A 302 -28.66 6.88 -4.15
N PRO A 303 -29.98 7.17 -4.08
CA PRO A 303 -30.88 6.48 -3.16
C PRO A 303 -30.96 4.96 -3.37
N LEU A 304 -30.76 4.48 -4.60
CA LEU A 304 -30.79 3.04 -4.90
C LEU A 304 -29.58 2.33 -4.30
N VAL A 305 -28.41 2.98 -4.32
CA VAL A 305 -27.19 2.45 -3.68
C VAL A 305 -27.41 2.33 -2.17
N TYR A 306 -27.92 3.38 -1.52
CA TYR A 306 -28.21 3.34 -0.08
C TYR A 306 -29.26 2.27 0.28
N LYS A 307 -30.28 2.07 -0.56
CA LYS A 307 -31.30 1.03 -0.37
C LYS A 307 -30.73 -0.39 -0.44
N GLU A 308 -29.78 -0.65 -1.32
CA GLU A 308 -29.14 -1.97 -1.39
C GLU A 308 -28.14 -2.18 -0.24
N PHE A 309 -27.43 -1.13 0.17
CA PHE A 309 -26.56 -1.19 1.34
C PHE A 309 -27.34 -1.46 2.63
N SER A 310 -28.51 -0.83 2.83
CA SER A 310 -29.33 -1.05 4.04
C SER A 310 -29.87 -2.49 4.15
N LYS A 311 -30.07 -3.17 3.01
CA LYS A 311 -30.41 -4.60 2.98
C LYS A 311 -29.20 -5.52 3.22
N GLY A 312 -27.99 -4.98 3.28
CA GLY A 312 -26.74 -5.74 3.35
C GLY A 312 -26.39 -6.46 2.04
N ASN A 313 -26.90 -5.98 0.90
CA ASN A 313 -26.63 -6.53 -0.43
C ASN A 313 -25.28 -6.03 -0.97
N THR A 314 -24.21 -6.31 -0.22
CA THR A 314 -22.86 -5.80 -0.49
C THR A 314 -21.88 -6.88 -0.97
N GLN A 315 -22.39 -7.97 -1.52
CA GLN A 315 -21.54 -8.98 -2.15
C GLN A 315 -20.74 -8.33 -3.30
N CYS A 316 -19.43 -8.60 -3.35
CA CYS A 316 -18.50 -8.01 -4.31
C CYS A 316 -18.35 -6.47 -4.22
N VAL A 317 -18.85 -5.83 -3.17
CA VAL A 317 -18.55 -4.42 -2.85
C VAL A 317 -17.27 -4.35 -2.03
N PHE A 318 -16.29 -3.58 -2.52
CA PHE A 318 -15.00 -3.43 -1.85
C PHE A 318 -15.18 -2.96 -0.40
N GLN A 319 -14.43 -3.57 0.53
CA GLN A 319 -14.50 -3.39 2.00
C GLN A 319 -15.81 -3.82 2.70
N PHE A 320 -16.92 -3.95 1.99
CA PHE A 320 -18.23 -4.29 2.56
C PHE A 320 -18.71 -5.72 2.27
N SER A 321 -17.88 -6.55 1.63
CA SER A 321 -18.25 -7.93 1.28
C SER A 321 -18.23 -8.92 2.45
N SER A 322 -17.58 -8.58 3.57
CA SER A 322 -17.43 -9.46 4.73
C SER A 322 -18.74 -9.65 5.51
N ASN A 323 -18.88 -10.78 6.20
CA ASN A 323 -20.05 -11.03 7.06
C ASN A 323 -20.18 -9.96 8.16
N THR A 324 -19.06 -9.50 8.73
CA THR A 324 -19.05 -8.40 9.70
C THR A 324 -19.55 -7.09 9.07
N GLY A 325 -19.06 -6.73 7.89
CA GLY A 325 -19.52 -5.53 7.17
C GLY A 325 -21.02 -5.56 6.88
N LYS A 326 -21.54 -6.72 6.44
CA LYS A 326 -22.98 -6.93 6.21
C LYS A 326 -23.81 -6.82 7.50
N LYS A 327 -23.32 -7.35 8.63
CA LYS A 327 -24.00 -7.28 9.92
C LYS A 327 -24.08 -5.85 10.44
N VAL A 328 -22.99 -5.08 10.33
CA VAL A 328 -22.98 -3.66 10.70
C VAL A 328 -24.05 -2.93 9.88
N LEU A 329 -24.07 -3.07 8.56
CA LEU A 329 -25.05 -2.37 7.71
C LEU A 329 -26.51 -2.72 8.04
N LYS A 330 -26.81 -3.97 8.36
CA LYS A 330 -28.16 -4.41 8.75
C LYS A 330 -28.56 -3.96 10.16
N GLY A 331 -27.59 -3.85 11.07
CA GLY A 331 -27.79 -3.36 12.44
C GLY A 331 -27.78 -1.84 12.56
N SER A 332 -27.27 -1.11 11.56
CA SER A 332 -27.25 0.34 11.48
C SER A 332 -28.57 0.96 11.01
N ILE A 333 -29.71 0.30 11.26
CA ILE A 333 -31.01 0.95 11.14
C ILE A 333 -31.08 1.98 12.27
N LEU A 334 -30.73 3.23 11.94
CA LEU A 334 -31.09 4.42 12.71
C LEU A 334 -32.57 4.70 12.54
#